data_AF-A0A352FM94-F1
#
_entry.id   AF-A0A352FM94-F1
#
_cell.length_a   1.000
_cell.length_b   1.000
_cell.length_c   1.000
_cell.angle_alpha   90.00
_cell.angle_beta   90.00
_cell.angle_gamma   90.00
#
_symmetry.space_group_name_H-M   'P 1'
#
loop_
_entity.id
_entity.type
_entity.pdbx_description
1 polymer ?
#
loop_
_entity_poly.entity_id
_entity_poly.type
_entity_poly.pdbx_seq_one_letter_code
_entity_poly.pdbx_strand_id
1 'polypeptide(L)'
;MRLIGRPLRTRRQTLSPGRRKLLRVQRRHRSGERTRPACGSPASLPVAAQARCLRTADKDVGAPRTIMGTIAQNDLYNLIGDANARGERVVIATVAHTRGSTPQRRGAKMLFFENGETAGTVGGGCVEAEVWAEARETMRSGLPALHRFALTADEASEEGMVCGGTMDIFIDIWE
;
A
#
# COMPACT_ATOMS: atom_id res chain seq x y z
N MET A 1 42.72 32.11 -39.14
CA MET A 1 42.10 30.98 -38.40
C MET A 1 40.60 31.24 -38.32
N ARG A 2 39.80 30.22 -38.61
CA ARG A 2 38.32 30.11 -38.71
C ARG A 2 37.54 30.79 -37.57
N LEU A 3 36.23 31.06 -37.62
CA LEU A 3 35.15 31.18 -38.62
C LEU A 3 34.00 31.83 -37.82
N ILE A 4 33.33 32.81 -38.43
CA ILE A 4 32.21 33.58 -37.88
C ILE A 4 30.93 32.73 -38.00
N GLY A 5 30.32 32.39 -36.87
CA GLY A 5 29.10 31.56 -36.80
C GLY A 5 27.84 32.34 -37.21
N ARG A 6 27.15 31.83 -38.23
CA ARG A 6 25.92 32.40 -38.83
C ARG A 6 24.70 32.20 -37.91
N PRO A 7 23.70 33.10 -37.93
CA PRO A 7 22.50 33.00 -37.09
C PRO A 7 21.49 31.98 -37.66
N LEU A 8 20.87 31.21 -36.75
CA LEU A 8 19.82 30.24 -37.04
C LEU A 8 18.49 30.93 -37.37
N ARG A 9 18.08 30.85 -38.64
CA ARG A 9 16.71 31.18 -39.09
C ARG A 9 15.76 30.03 -38.72
N THR A 10 14.88 30.24 -37.75
CA THR A 10 13.72 29.36 -37.54
C THR A 10 12.53 29.88 -38.37
N ARG A 11 12.18 29.10 -39.39
CA ARG A 11 11.13 29.39 -40.37
C ARG A 11 9.77 29.11 -39.72
N ARG A 12 8.98 30.16 -39.48
CA ARG A 12 7.55 30.05 -39.14
C ARG A 12 6.84 29.34 -40.30
N GLN A 13 6.26 28.16 -40.04
CA GLN A 13 5.34 27.51 -40.97
C GLN A 13 3.93 28.01 -40.68
N THR A 14 3.37 28.74 -41.62
CA THR A 14 1.96 29.09 -41.69
C THR A 14 1.20 27.90 -42.28
N LEU A 15 0.34 27.25 -41.48
CA LEU A 15 -0.61 26.25 -41.96
C LEU A 15 -1.90 26.95 -42.40
N SER A 16 -2.18 26.89 -43.70
CA SER A 16 -3.43 27.37 -44.33
C SER A 16 -4.58 26.37 -44.15
N PRO A 17 -5.84 26.83 -44.09
CA PRO A 17 -7.01 25.99 -43.85
C PRO A 17 -7.56 25.40 -45.15
N GLY A 18 -8.00 24.13 -45.14
CA GLY A 18 -8.75 23.59 -46.28
C GLY A 18 -8.90 22.08 -46.37
N ARG A 19 -10.03 21.58 -45.88
CA ARG A 19 -10.84 20.44 -46.36
C ARG A 19 -10.09 19.18 -46.83
N ARG A 20 -10.29 18.05 -46.12
CA ARG A 20 -10.42 16.72 -46.76
C ARG A 20 -11.21 15.74 -45.89
N LYS A 21 -12.42 15.46 -46.40
CA LYS A 21 -13.22 14.21 -46.38
C LYS A 21 -13.31 13.43 -45.06
N LEU A 22 -14.56 13.34 -44.58
CA LEU A 22 -15.08 12.23 -43.78
C LEU A 22 -14.59 10.90 -44.36
N LEU A 23 -13.73 10.19 -43.62
CA LEU A 23 -13.70 8.74 -43.66
C LEU A 23 -14.44 8.24 -42.43
N ARG A 24 -15.62 7.68 -42.68
CA ARG A 24 -16.44 6.96 -41.71
C ARG A 24 -15.71 5.65 -41.39
N VAL A 25 -14.80 5.67 -40.43
CA VAL A 25 -14.17 4.46 -39.89
C VAL A 25 -15.22 3.72 -39.08
N GLN A 26 -15.87 2.74 -39.71
CA GLN A 26 -16.66 1.74 -38.99
C GLN A 26 -15.67 0.87 -38.20
N ARG A 27 -15.47 1.20 -36.92
CA ARG A 27 -14.73 0.33 -36.00
C ARG A 27 -15.62 -0.86 -35.65
N ARG A 28 -15.19 -2.02 -36.12
CA ARG A 28 -15.69 -3.33 -35.74
C ARG A 28 -15.70 -3.45 -34.21
N HIS A 29 -16.86 -3.72 -33.63
CA HIS A 29 -16.97 -4.17 -32.26
C HIS A 29 -16.20 -5.49 -32.12
N ARG A 30 -14.99 -5.44 -31.55
CA ARG A 30 -14.43 -6.57 -30.83
C ARG A 30 -14.95 -6.49 -29.40
N SER A 31 -15.85 -7.42 -29.09
CA SER A 31 -16.26 -7.79 -27.75
C SER A 31 -15.04 -8.08 -26.88
N GLY A 32 -14.91 -7.41 -25.72
CA GLY A 32 -14.06 -7.91 -24.64
C GLY A 32 -13.08 -6.95 -23.97
N GLU A 33 -13.30 -5.63 -23.96
CA GLU A 33 -12.60 -4.74 -23.03
C GLU A 33 -13.62 -4.06 -22.13
N ARG A 34 -13.77 -4.57 -20.90
CA ARG A 34 -14.44 -3.84 -19.82
C ARG A 34 -13.59 -2.61 -19.52
N THR A 35 -13.94 -1.49 -20.13
CA THR A 35 -13.44 -0.17 -19.73
C THR A 35 -13.78 0.02 -18.24
N ARG A 36 -12.75 0.02 -17.39
CA ARG A 36 -12.87 0.41 -15.98
C ARG A 36 -13.43 1.85 -15.97
N PRO A 37 -14.58 2.11 -15.33
CA PRO A 37 -15.04 3.49 -15.20
C PRO A 37 -14.02 4.25 -14.34
N ALA A 38 -13.69 5.48 -14.76
CA ALA A 38 -12.87 6.39 -13.99
C ALA A 38 -13.50 6.57 -12.60
N CYS A 39 -12.77 6.18 -11.55
CA CYS A 39 -13.22 6.35 -10.18
C CYS A 39 -13.41 7.85 -9.89
N GLY A 40 -14.66 8.29 -9.86
CA GLY A 40 -15.03 9.48 -9.11
C GLY A 40 -14.77 9.24 -7.62
N SER A 41 -14.40 10.28 -6.88
CA SER A 41 -14.17 10.21 -5.44
C SER A 41 -15.38 9.58 -4.72
N PRO A 42 -15.18 8.68 -3.74
CA PRO A 42 -16.25 7.88 -3.11
C PRO A 42 -17.34 8.71 -2.41
N ALA A 43 -17.10 10.01 -2.18
CA ALA A 43 -18.04 10.92 -1.56
C ALA A 43 -19.30 11.24 -2.40
N SER A 44 -19.28 10.97 -3.72
CA SER A 44 -20.41 11.29 -4.61
C SER A 44 -21.36 10.12 -4.87
N LEU A 45 -21.16 8.96 -4.22
CA LEU A 45 -21.97 7.76 -4.46
C LEU A 45 -23.00 7.52 -3.33
N PRO A 46 -24.21 7.03 -3.66
CA PRO A 46 -25.20 6.63 -2.65
C PRO A 46 -24.65 5.51 -1.76
N VAL A 47 -24.99 5.53 -0.45
CA VAL A 47 -24.41 4.67 0.61
C VAL A 47 -24.38 3.17 0.24
N ALA A 48 -25.41 2.65 -0.44
CA ALA A 48 -25.46 1.26 -0.89
C ALA A 48 -24.43 0.90 -1.97
N ALA A 49 -23.95 1.88 -2.75
CA ALA A 49 -22.93 1.70 -3.78
C ALA A 49 -21.50 1.80 -3.22
N GLN A 50 -21.29 2.56 -2.13
CA GLN A 50 -19.99 2.63 -1.43
C GLN A 50 -19.58 1.24 -0.89
N ALA A 51 -20.54 0.48 -0.35
CA ALA A 51 -20.33 -0.89 0.11
C ALA A 51 -19.89 -1.85 -1.02
N ARG A 52 -20.10 -1.52 -2.30
CA ARG A 52 -19.68 -2.34 -3.44
C ARG A 52 -18.25 -1.99 -3.91
N CYS A 53 -17.83 -0.73 -3.81
CA CYS A 53 -16.46 -0.31 -4.15
C CYS A 53 -15.42 -0.87 -3.18
N LEU A 54 -15.72 -0.93 -1.87
CA LEU A 54 -14.81 -1.52 -0.88
C LEU A 54 -14.53 -3.00 -1.16
N ARG A 55 -15.47 -3.73 -1.78
CA ARG A 55 -15.33 -5.17 -2.06
C ARG A 55 -14.53 -5.52 -3.31
N THR A 56 -14.23 -4.55 -4.18
CA THR A 56 -13.45 -4.80 -5.41
C THR A 56 -11.97 -4.44 -5.27
N ALA A 57 -11.54 -3.93 -4.11
CA ALA A 57 -10.12 -3.64 -3.85
C ALA A 57 -9.29 -4.87 -3.44
N ASP A 58 -9.91 -5.98 -3.03
CA ASP A 58 -9.22 -7.14 -2.44
C ASP A 58 -9.15 -8.40 -3.33
N LYS A 59 -9.34 -8.31 -4.67
CA LYS A 59 -9.56 -9.52 -5.48
C LYS A 59 -8.40 -10.10 -6.29
N ASP A 60 -7.21 -9.51 -6.32
CA ASP A 60 -6.07 -10.09 -7.06
C ASP A 60 -4.74 -10.02 -6.28
N VAL A 61 -4.77 -10.24 -4.97
CA VAL A 61 -3.55 -10.53 -4.19
C VAL A 61 -3.53 -12.05 -3.99
N GLY A 62 -2.68 -12.76 -4.74
CA GLY A 62 -2.43 -14.19 -4.49
C GLY A 62 -2.11 -14.40 -3.00
N ALA A 63 -2.59 -15.50 -2.42
CA ALA A 63 -2.50 -15.74 -0.98
C ALA A 63 -1.10 -15.37 -0.45
N PRO A 64 -1.00 -14.39 0.47
CA PRO A 64 0.29 -13.79 0.80
C PRO A 64 1.19 -14.83 1.45
N ARG A 65 2.43 -14.97 0.95
CA ARG A 65 3.45 -15.73 1.67
C ARG A 65 3.68 -15.01 2.99
N THR A 66 3.22 -15.63 4.06
CA THR A 66 3.37 -15.13 5.42
C THR A 66 4.53 -15.87 6.06
N ILE A 67 5.64 -15.18 6.29
CA ILE A 67 6.72 -15.74 7.12
C ILE A 67 6.31 -15.47 8.58
N MET A 68 5.54 -16.40 9.15
CA MET A 68 5.13 -16.34 10.55
C MET A 68 6.31 -16.64 11.46
N GLY A 69 6.68 -15.70 12.34
CA GLY A 69 7.72 -15.90 13.36
C GLY A 69 8.56 -14.65 13.61
N THR A 70 9.34 -14.65 14.69
CA THR A 70 10.30 -13.58 14.98
C THR A 70 11.44 -13.62 13.97
N ILE A 71 11.65 -12.55 13.22
CA ILE A 71 12.70 -12.45 12.20
C ILE A 71 13.96 -11.81 12.81
N ALA A 72 15.14 -12.29 12.42
CA ALA A 72 16.40 -11.70 12.81
C ALA A 72 16.60 -10.33 12.14
N GLN A 73 17.28 -9.40 12.82
CA GLN A 73 17.42 -8.03 12.34
C GLN A 73 18.07 -7.95 10.94
N ASN A 74 19.07 -8.79 10.66
CA ASN A 74 19.73 -8.80 9.34
C ASN A 74 18.79 -9.26 8.22
N ASP A 75 17.99 -10.30 8.48
CA ASP A 75 17.03 -10.82 7.50
C ASP A 75 15.96 -9.79 7.15
N LEU A 76 15.52 -9.03 8.16
CA LEU A 76 14.57 -7.93 7.96
C LEU A 76 15.13 -6.86 7.00
N TYR A 77 16.38 -6.42 7.20
CA TYR A 77 16.99 -5.44 6.32
C TYR A 77 17.26 -5.98 4.92
N ASN A 78 17.60 -7.27 4.79
CA ASN A 78 17.74 -7.91 3.49
C ASN A 78 16.42 -7.93 2.72
N LEU A 79 15.32 -8.30 3.38
CA LEU A 79 13.99 -8.30 2.76
C LEU A 79 13.54 -6.91 2.30
N ILE A 80 13.82 -5.87 3.08
CA ILE A 80 13.56 -4.48 2.70
C ILE A 80 14.43 -4.09 1.50
N GLY A 81 15.73 -4.41 1.52
CA GLY A 81 16.64 -4.16 0.41
C GLY A 81 16.19 -4.81 -0.90
N ASP A 82 15.74 -6.06 -0.81
CA ASP A 82 15.21 -6.82 -1.96
C ASP A 82 13.91 -6.20 -2.50
N ALA A 83 13.03 -5.71 -1.62
CA ALA A 83 11.80 -5.03 -2.03
C ALA A 83 12.08 -3.67 -2.69
N ASN A 84 12.94 -2.86 -2.10
CA ASN A 84 13.34 -1.57 -2.65
C ASN A 84 14.04 -1.75 -4.01
N ALA A 85 14.85 -2.80 -4.19
CA ALA A 85 15.46 -3.14 -5.47
C ALA A 85 14.44 -3.49 -6.56
N ARG A 86 13.24 -3.95 -6.19
CA ARG A 86 12.10 -4.16 -7.09
C ARG A 86 11.23 -2.92 -7.27
N GLY A 87 11.53 -1.81 -6.59
CA GLY A 87 10.71 -0.61 -6.56
C GLY A 87 9.40 -0.78 -5.79
N GLU A 88 9.35 -1.72 -4.86
CA GLU A 88 8.19 -2.04 -4.04
C GLU A 88 8.24 -1.27 -2.72
N ARG A 89 7.12 -0.67 -2.30
CA ARG A 89 7.03 -0.02 -0.98
C ARG A 89 6.87 -1.05 0.12
N VAL A 90 7.51 -0.81 1.26
CA VAL A 90 7.41 -1.65 2.45
C VAL A 90 6.95 -0.82 3.63
N VAL A 91 5.97 -1.30 4.39
CA VAL A 91 5.63 -0.72 5.69
C VAL A 91 6.22 -1.58 6.81
N ILE A 92 6.76 -0.94 7.83
CA ILE A 92 7.32 -1.59 9.01
C ILE A 92 6.50 -1.19 10.23
N ALA A 93 5.90 -2.17 10.89
CA ALA A 93 5.39 -2.01 12.24
C ALA A 93 6.46 -2.45 13.25
N THR A 94 6.80 -1.60 14.21
CA THR A 94 7.76 -1.88 15.28
C THR A 94 7.10 -1.68 16.63
N VAL A 95 7.18 -2.68 17.52
CA VAL A 95 6.78 -2.54 18.92
C VAL A 95 7.74 -1.57 19.62
N ALA A 96 7.30 -0.33 19.80
CA ALA A 96 8.11 0.76 20.35
C ALA A 96 8.15 0.73 21.88
N HIS A 97 7.02 0.40 22.51
CA HIS A 97 6.88 0.32 23.95
C HIS A 97 5.88 -0.77 24.36
N THR A 98 6.11 -1.40 25.51
CA THR A 98 5.16 -2.35 26.12
C THR A 98 5.01 -2.08 27.61
N ARG A 99 3.82 -2.34 28.16
CA ARG A 99 3.55 -2.35 29.61
C ARG A 99 2.68 -3.55 29.94
N GLY A 100 2.93 -4.19 31.09
CA GLY A 100 2.21 -5.40 31.49
C GLY A 100 2.59 -6.61 30.65
N SER A 101 1.69 -7.60 30.61
CA SER A 101 1.88 -8.84 29.85
C SER A 101 1.47 -8.61 28.39
N THR A 102 2.43 -8.62 27.49
CA THR A 102 2.22 -8.45 26.04
C THR A 102 2.82 -9.64 25.29
N PRO A 103 2.22 -10.07 24.17
CA PRO A 103 2.65 -11.27 23.43
C PRO A 103 4.05 -11.13 22.82
N GLN A 104 4.45 -9.91 22.47
CA GLN A 104 5.79 -9.58 22.01
C GLN A 104 6.48 -8.54 22.88
N ARG A 105 7.81 -8.50 22.75
CA ARG A 105 8.67 -7.53 23.43
C ARG A 105 8.92 -6.31 22.55
N ARG A 106 9.28 -5.20 23.19
CA ARG A 106 9.85 -4.03 22.52
C ARG A 106 10.94 -4.45 21.54
N GLY A 107 10.86 -3.91 20.33
CA GLY A 107 11.80 -4.18 19.24
C GLY A 107 11.31 -5.18 18.22
N ALA A 108 10.29 -6.00 18.53
CA ALA A 108 9.64 -6.89 17.56
C ALA A 108 9.14 -6.08 16.35
N LYS A 109 9.25 -6.66 15.16
CA LYS A 109 8.89 -6.01 13.90
C LYS A 109 8.06 -6.93 13.02
N MET A 110 7.20 -6.30 12.23
CA MET A 110 6.44 -6.93 11.16
C MET A 110 6.50 -6.05 9.91
N LEU A 111 6.81 -6.68 8.78
CA LEU A 111 6.86 -6.06 7.46
C LEU A 111 5.57 -6.33 6.71
N PHE A 112 5.12 -5.32 5.97
CA PHE A 112 3.98 -5.38 5.05
C PHE A 112 4.46 -4.94 3.67
N PHE A 113 4.37 -5.84 2.70
CA PHE A 113 4.78 -5.58 1.33
C PHE A 113 3.58 -5.14 0.49
N GLU A 114 3.81 -4.36 -0.57
CA GLU A 114 2.75 -3.90 -1.48
C GLU A 114 2.07 -5.06 -2.23
N ASN A 115 2.82 -6.15 -2.44
CA ASN A 115 2.31 -7.42 -2.98
C ASN A 115 1.41 -8.20 -1.99
N GLY A 116 1.20 -7.68 -0.77
CA GLY A 116 0.39 -8.27 0.29
C GLY A 116 1.10 -9.32 1.15
N GLU A 117 2.33 -9.72 0.81
CA GLU A 117 3.14 -10.58 1.67
C GLU A 117 3.44 -9.90 3.01
N THR A 118 3.71 -10.71 4.02
CA THR A 118 4.13 -10.22 5.34
C THR A 118 5.24 -11.07 5.91
N ALA A 119 6.09 -10.44 6.71
CA ALA A 119 7.21 -11.09 7.35
C ALA A 119 7.36 -10.56 8.77
N GLY A 120 7.36 -11.43 9.76
CA GLY A 120 7.47 -11.05 11.16
C GLY A 120 6.13 -11.12 11.90
N THR A 121 6.14 -10.71 13.16
CA THR A 121 4.95 -10.73 14.01
C THR A 121 5.10 -9.67 15.11
N VAL A 122 3.98 -9.04 15.46
CA VAL A 122 3.89 -8.14 16.62
C VAL A 122 3.12 -8.76 17.79
N GLY A 123 2.68 -10.02 17.68
CA GLY A 123 2.09 -10.74 18.81
C GLY A 123 0.92 -11.67 18.54
N GLY A 124 0.47 -11.82 17.29
CA GLY A 124 -0.73 -12.60 16.96
C GLY A 124 -2.05 -11.91 17.31
N GLY A 125 -3.15 -12.57 16.96
CA GLY A 125 -4.51 -12.25 17.44
C GLY A 125 -5.10 -10.94 16.90
N CYS A 126 -6.03 -10.35 17.65
CA CYS A 126 -6.77 -9.15 17.23
C CYS A 126 -5.86 -7.94 16.96
N VAL A 127 -4.79 -7.78 17.75
CA VAL A 127 -3.82 -6.68 17.54
C VAL A 127 -3.14 -6.77 16.18
N GLU A 128 -2.82 -7.97 15.67
CA GLU A 128 -2.23 -8.08 14.33
C GLU A 128 -3.21 -7.67 13.22
N ALA A 129 -4.51 -7.95 13.39
CA ALA A 129 -5.52 -7.53 12.42
C ALA A 129 -5.68 -6.00 12.37
N GLU A 130 -5.65 -5.34 13.53
CA GLU A 130 -5.68 -3.87 13.59
C GLU A 130 -4.40 -3.25 13.02
N VAL A 131 -3.22 -3.79 13.37
CA VAL A 131 -1.94 -3.33 12.82
C VAL A 131 -1.91 -3.50 11.30
N TRP A 132 -2.52 -4.55 10.76
CA TRP A 132 -2.70 -4.72 9.31
C TRP A 132 -3.50 -3.57 8.68
N ALA A 133 -4.60 -3.15 9.31
CA ALA A 133 -5.41 -2.05 8.82
C ALA A 133 -4.63 -0.73 8.81
N GLU A 134 -3.92 -0.44 9.90
CA GLU A 134 -3.09 0.77 10.03
C GLU A 134 -1.88 0.76 9.08
N ALA A 135 -1.29 -0.41 8.84
CA ALA A 135 -0.21 -0.58 7.87
C ALA A 135 -0.69 -0.29 6.44
N ARG A 136 -1.88 -0.76 6.06
CA ARG A 136 -2.49 -0.45 4.74
C ARG A 136 -2.76 1.05 4.59
N GLU A 137 -3.23 1.71 5.65
CA GLU A 137 -3.46 3.16 5.63
C GLU A 137 -2.15 3.93 5.55
N THR A 138 -1.12 3.52 6.28
CA THR A 138 0.24 4.10 6.19
C THR A 138 0.82 3.91 4.79
N MET A 139 0.64 2.74 4.18
CA MET A 139 1.09 2.46 2.82
C MET A 139 0.40 3.35 1.76
N ARG A 140 -0.84 3.76 2.02
CA ARG A 140 -1.64 4.63 1.15
C ARG A 140 -1.35 6.11 1.37
N SER A 141 -1.16 6.53 2.61
CA SER A 141 -0.97 7.93 3.01
C SER A 141 0.49 8.37 2.94
N GLY A 142 1.44 7.45 3.10
CA GLY A 142 2.86 7.74 3.24
C GLY A 142 3.21 8.43 4.56
N LEU A 143 2.31 8.43 5.55
CA LEU A 143 2.50 9.13 6.81
C LEU A 143 2.76 8.15 7.95
N PRO A 144 3.91 8.22 8.63
CA PRO A 144 4.18 7.37 9.79
C PRO A 144 3.35 7.79 11.01
N ALA A 145 3.01 6.82 11.85
CA ALA A 145 2.19 7.04 13.04
C ALA A 145 2.53 6.07 14.19
N LEU A 146 2.27 6.53 15.42
CA LEU A 146 2.39 5.72 16.63
C LEU A 146 0.98 5.36 17.12
N HIS A 147 0.68 4.07 17.18
CA HIS A 147 -0.62 3.55 17.60
C HIS A 147 -0.50 2.84 18.95
N ARG A 148 -1.50 3.02 19.80
CA ARG A 148 -1.58 2.38 21.12
C ARG A 148 -2.65 1.30 21.09
N PHE A 149 -2.26 0.08 21.44
CA PHE A 149 -3.11 -1.10 21.52
C PHE A 149 -3.23 -1.53 22.98
N ALA A 150 -4.47 -1.66 23.46
CA ALA A 150 -4.76 -2.15 24.80
C ALA A 150 -5.25 -3.59 24.70
N LEU A 151 -4.55 -4.50 25.38
CA LEU A 151 -4.92 -5.89 25.51
C LEU A 151 -5.78 -6.01 26.79
N THR A 152 -7.04 -5.59 26.72
CA THR A 152 -7.96 -5.69 27.86
C THR A 152 -8.79 -6.97 27.78
N ALA A 153 -9.15 -7.52 28.94
CA ALA A 153 -9.76 -8.83 29.10
C ALA A 153 -11.13 -9.02 28.41
N ASP A 154 -11.79 -7.94 27.98
CA ASP A 154 -13.13 -7.99 27.39
C ASP A 154 -13.16 -8.71 26.02
N GLU A 155 -12.03 -8.76 25.29
CA GLU A 155 -11.90 -9.56 24.05
C GLU A 155 -11.21 -10.92 24.27
N ALA A 156 -10.60 -11.13 25.44
CA ALA A 156 -9.82 -12.34 25.77
C ALA A 156 -10.65 -13.41 26.52
N SER A 157 -11.95 -13.18 26.72
CA SER A 157 -12.83 -13.96 27.60
C SER A 157 -13.17 -15.37 27.09
N GLU A 158 -12.83 -15.74 25.85
CA GLU A 158 -13.14 -17.08 25.31
C GLU A 158 -11.95 -18.07 25.34
N GLU A 159 -10.71 -17.60 25.42
CA GLU A 159 -9.51 -18.44 25.24
C GLU A 159 -8.55 -18.51 26.47
N GLY A 160 -8.86 -17.80 27.56
CA GLY A 160 -8.18 -17.98 28.86
C GLY A 160 -6.73 -17.50 28.93
N MET A 161 -6.20 -16.86 27.89
CA MET A 161 -4.87 -16.25 27.88
C MET A 161 -4.96 -14.73 27.84
N VAL A 162 -5.17 -14.11 29.01
CA VAL A 162 -5.26 -12.66 29.12
C VAL A 162 -3.87 -12.05 29.15
N CYS A 163 -3.38 -11.61 27.98
CA CYS A 163 -2.33 -10.59 27.96
C CYS A 163 -2.95 -9.29 28.52
N GLY A 164 -2.71 -8.94 29.78
CA GLY A 164 -3.29 -7.76 30.44
C GLY A 164 -2.43 -6.51 30.30
N GLY A 165 -1.93 -6.23 29.10
CA GLY A 165 -0.92 -5.20 28.83
C GLY A 165 -1.34 -4.15 27.81
N THR A 166 -0.45 -3.20 27.56
CA THR A 166 -0.59 -2.21 26.47
C THR A 166 0.68 -2.19 25.62
N MET A 167 0.52 -2.02 24.31
CA MET A 167 1.60 -1.96 23.34
C MET A 167 1.50 -0.67 22.54
N ASP A 168 2.59 0.08 22.44
CA ASP A 168 2.69 1.18 21.48
C ASP A 168 3.49 0.66 20.28
N ILE A 169 2.90 0.70 19.08
CA ILE A 169 3.49 0.22 17.84
C ILE A 169 3.66 1.40 16.90
N PHE A 170 4.90 1.63 16.49
CA PHE A 170 5.25 2.65 15.50
C PHE A 170 5.20 2.02 14.11
N ILE A 171 4.44 2.63 13.22
CA ILE A 171 4.24 2.18 11.84
C ILE A 171 4.85 3.23 10.92
N ASP A 172 5.74 2.79 10.06
CA ASP A 172 6.54 3.64 9.18
C ASP A 172 6.60 3.09 7.76
N ILE A 173 6.73 3.98 6.79
CA ILE A 173 6.84 3.66 5.36
C ILE A 173 8.30 3.70 4.94
N TRP A 174 8.76 2.67 4.25
CA TRP A 174 10.10 2.51 3.71
C TRP A 174 10.00 2.39 2.19
N GLU A 175 10.60 3.36 1.50
CA GLU A 175 10.63 3.50 0.04
C GLU A 175 12.04 3.79 -0.48
#